data_AF-A0A131YRG0-F1
#
_entry.id   AF-A0A131YRG0-F1
#
_cell.length_a   1.000
_cell.length_b   1.000
_cell.length_c   1.000
_cell.angle_alpha   90.00
_cell.angle_beta   90.00
_cell.angle_gamma   90.00
#
_symmetry.space_group_name_H-M   'P 1'
#
loop_
_entity.id
_entity.type
_entity.pdbx_description
1 polymer ?
#
loop_
_entity_poly.entity_id
_entity_poly.type
_entity_poly.pdbx_seq_one_letter_code
_entity_poly.pdbx_strand_id
1 'polypeptide(L)'
;MWRSLAGSGDGYRRSRHTCSKNPAAGRAATLRNRHHRSAVRIHHVFEMLPVLLLALFASVSSATTVDEVNDYVDVVLSELGQQIQTPYRPKDSYNKTVAGRPEIWAYFGDIFITGYNKLERDGNCAHEEHALATGITIRCNLTTKELRVDITGTLKHSTYPPRNVRASGVFLNPHLQMKIAVEPWKEMNVTLRLRLTVPQVKVVNLGEEFKFNSIRLGYRDEIISIIKSSTPDLEQDMKKAADSEIIPYKRK
;
A
#
# COMPACT_ATOMS: atom_id res chain seq x y z
N MET A 1 -48.57 -29.84 -4.15
CA MET A 1 -49.45 -29.32 -3.07
C MET A 1 -48.95 -27.93 -2.69
N TRP A 2 -49.82 -26.90 -2.64
CA TRP A 2 -49.62 -25.54 -2.07
C TRP A 2 -48.36 -24.75 -2.53
N ARG A 3 -48.36 -23.60 -3.24
CA ARG A 3 -49.19 -22.36 -3.30
C ARG A 3 -49.12 -21.42 -2.07
N SER A 4 -48.23 -20.42 -2.19
CA SER A 4 -48.48 -18.97 -2.14
C SER A 4 -48.83 -18.22 -0.83
N LEU A 5 -48.26 -17.00 -0.76
CA LEU A 5 -48.66 -15.71 -0.12
C LEU A 5 -47.53 -15.20 0.81
N ALA A 6 -46.91 -14.00 0.69
CA ALA A 6 -47.23 -12.65 0.16
C ALA A 6 -47.61 -11.62 1.26
N GLY A 7 -46.98 -10.43 1.17
CA GLY A 7 -47.25 -9.23 1.98
C GLY A 7 -46.43 -9.10 3.28
N SER A 8 -46.24 -7.90 3.85
CA SER A 8 -46.36 -6.52 3.34
C SER A 8 -45.71 -5.55 4.36
N GLY A 9 -45.34 -4.32 3.99
CA GLY A 9 -44.69 -3.38 4.93
C GLY A 9 -44.29 -2.02 4.35
N ASP A 10 -45.29 -1.19 3.99
CA ASP A 10 -45.13 0.15 3.40
C ASP A 10 -44.83 1.30 4.40
N GLY A 11 -44.32 2.42 3.85
CA GLY A 11 -44.30 3.76 4.47
C GLY A 11 -43.01 4.11 5.22
N TYR A 12 -42.55 5.37 5.35
CA TYR A 12 -43.08 6.72 5.04
C TYR A 12 -41.86 7.69 5.04
N ARG A 13 -41.80 8.92 4.51
CA ARG A 13 -42.73 9.84 3.81
C ARG A 13 -41.89 10.90 3.03
N ARG A 14 -42.46 11.67 2.09
CA ARG A 14 -41.87 12.95 1.58
C ARG A 14 -42.30 14.14 2.44
N SER A 15 -41.53 15.24 2.45
CA SER A 15 -42.07 16.60 2.24
C SER A 15 -41.01 17.68 1.95
N ARG A 16 -41.43 18.77 1.29
CA ARG A 16 -40.67 20.01 0.99
C ARG A 16 -41.22 21.19 1.82
N HIS A 17 -40.65 22.39 1.59
CA HIS A 17 -41.09 23.74 2.02
C HIS A 17 -40.64 24.15 3.45
N THR A 18 -40.36 25.43 3.77
CA THR A 18 -40.67 26.72 3.09
C THR A 18 -39.69 27.86 3.48
N CYS A 19 -39.77 29.01 2.80
CA CYS A 19 -39.00 30.24 3.08
C CYS A 19 -39.54 31.09 4.26
N SER A 20 -38.67 31.90 4.87
CA SER A 20 -38.94 33.23 5.49
C SER A 20 -37.58 33.94 5.70
N LYS A 21 -37.22 35.17 5.29
CA LYS A 21 -37.82 36.51 5.11
C LYS A 21 -38.01 37.40 6.37
N ASN A 22 -36.91 38.09 6.74
CA ASN A 22 -36.83 39.52 7.12
C ASN A 22 -37.59 39.97 8.43
N PRO A 23 -37.53 41.27 8.84
CA PRO A 23 -36.34 41.98 9.34
C PRO A 23 -36.60 42.88 10.58
N ALA A 24 -35.55 43.41 11.23
CA ALA A 24 -35.59 44.68 12.00
C ALA A 24 -34.15 45.23 12.12
N ALA A 25 -33.76 46.43 11.66
CA ALA A 25 -34.31 47.79 11.79
C ALA A 25 -33.85 48.52 13.08
N GLY A 26 -32.83 49.37 12.93
CA GLY A 26 -32.35 50.31 13.95
C GLY A 26 -31.71 51.55 13.29
N ARG A 27 -32.46 52.65 13.18
CA ARG A 27 -32.02 53.98 12.71
C ARG A 27 -31.33 54.72 13.88
N ALA A 28 -30.14 55.30 13.76
CA ALA A 28 -29.69 56.49 13.00
C ALA A 28 -29.88 57.85 13.73
N ALA A 29 -28.76 58.56 13.95
CA ALA A 29 -28.60 60.02 14.18
C ALA A 29 -27.09 60.36 14.04
N THR A 30 -26.59 61.18 13.08
CA THR A 30 -26.54 62.67 13.01
C THR A 30 -25.78 63.35 14.19
N LEU A 31 -24.92 64.38 14.05
CA LEU A 31 -24.50 65.24 12.91
C LEU A 31 -23.20 66.06 13.19
N ARG A 32 -22.34 66.26 12.16
CA ARG A 32 -21.49 67.44 11.80
C ARG A 32 -20.47 68.16 12.74
N ASN A 33 -19.24 68.33 12.18
CA ASN A 33 -18.38 69.56 12.08
C ASN A 33 -17.78 70.22 13.35
N ARG A 34 -16.62 70.93 13.34
CA ARG A 34 -15.68 71.37 12.25
C ARG A 34 -14.27 71.71 12.78
N HIS A 35 -13.25 71.62 11.91
CA HIS A 35 -11.94 72.32 11.89
C HIS A 35 -11.04 72.43 13.15
N HIS A 36 -9.78 72.00 13.01
CA HIS A 36 -8.68 72.98 12.86
C HIS A 36 -7.47 72.44 12.05
N ARG A 37 -6.46 73.29 11.83
CA ARG A 37 -5.35 73.09 10.87
C ARG A 37 -4.15 72.40 11.50
N SER A 38 -3.37 71.66 10.70
CA SER A 38 -1.94 71.94 10.48
C SER A 38 -1.36 71.04 9.37
N ALA A 39 -0.49 71.60 8.54
CA ALA A 39 0.22 70.87 7.49
C ALA A 39 1.69 70.70 7.89
N VAL A 40 2.22 69.49 7.72
CA VAL A 40 3.67 69.24 7.70
C VAL A 40 3.95 68.32 6.51
N ARG A 41 4.70 68.82 5.52
CA ARG A 41 5.33 67.97 4.51
C ARG A 41 6.56 67.33 5.13
N ILE A 42 6.69 66.01 5.04
CA ILE A 42 7.97 65.32 5.19
C ILE A 42 8.23 64.62 3.85
N HIS A 43 9.29 65.04 3.15
CA HIS A 43 9.71 64.42 1.90
C HIS A 43 10.69 63.27 2.19
N HIS A 44 10.50 62.17 1.44
CA HIS A 44 11.44 61.10 1.11
C HIS A 44 12.62 60.81 2.06
N VAL A 45 12.52 59.68 2.78
CA VAL A 45 13.69 58.83 3.09
C VAL A 45 13.37 57.38 2.72
N PHE A 46 13.80 57.01 1.51
CA PHE A 46 14.17 55.66 1.04
C PHE A 46 13.41 54.43 1.60
N GLU A 47 12.39 53.99 0.85
CA GLU A 47 11.73 52.68 0.96
C GLU A 47 12.59 51.51 0.42
N MET A 48 13.85 51.35 0.87
CA MET A 48 14.75 50.28 0.38
C MET A 48 15.33 49.39 1.50
N LEU A 49 14.49 49.01 2.47
CA LEU A 49 14.86 48.05 3.54
C LEU A 49 13.98 46.78 3.70
N PRO A 50 12.76 46.62 3.16
CA PRO A 50 12.02 45.35 3.29
C PRO A 50 12.53 44.25 2.35
N VAL A 51 13.05 44.61 1.18
CA VAL A 51 13.33 43.66 0.08
C VAL A 51 14.54 42.77 0.38
N LEU A 52 15.56 43.28 1.08
CA LEU A 52 16.78 42.53 1.37
C LEU A 52 16.56 41.39 2.39
N LEU A 53 15.57 41.52 3.27
CA LEU A 53 15.19 40.48 4.25
C LEU A 53 14.27 39.40 3.65
N LEU A 54 13.49 39.74 2.64
CA LEU A 54 12.73 38.76 1.84
C LEU A 54 13.62 37.93 0.91
N ALA A 55 14.74 38.49 0.44
CA ALA A 55 15.70 37.77 -0.40
C ALA A 55 16.48 36.66 0.35
N LEU A 56 16.56 36.71 1.68
CA LEU A 56 17.29 35.70 2.49
C LEU A 56 16.53 34.38 2.69
N PHE A 57 15.25 34.30 2.31
CA PHE A 57 14.49 33.04 2.24
C PHE A 57 14.40 32.47 0.81
N ALA A 58 15.00 33.14 -0.18
CA ALA A 58 14.97 32.73 -1.58
C ALA A 58 16.08 31.71 -1.95
N SER A 59 16.26 30.67 -1.13
CA SER A 59 17.17 29.55 -1.46
C SER A 59 16.88 28.24 -0.70
N VAL A 60 15.62 27.99 -0.32
CA VAL A 60 15.22 26.62 0.06
C VAL A 60 15.22 25.76 -1.21
N SER A 61 16.20 24.86 -1.29
CA SER A 61 16.38 23.91 -2.41
C SER A 61 15.06 23.26 -2.81
N SER A 62 14.58 23.56 -4.02
CA SER A 62 13.28 23.12 -4.54
C SER A 62 13.31 21.70 -5.12
N ALA A 63 14.24 20.87 -4.64
CA ALA A 63 14.44 19.49 -5.05
C ALA A 63 14.13 18.57 -3.87
N THR A 64 13.42 17.48 -4.15
CA THR A 64 13.15 16.41 -3.17
C THR A 64 14.48 15.78 -2.75
N THR A 65 14.74 15.58 -1.45
CA THR A 65 15.99 14.94 -1.02
C THR A 65 15.87 13.41 -1.01
N VAL A 66 17.01 12.70 -1.03
CA VAL A 66 17.03 11.25 -0.87
C VAL A 66 16.51 10.84 0.52
N ASP A 67 16.81 11.65 1.54
CA ASP A 67 16.36 11.41 2.91
C ASP A 67 14.84 11.56 3.04
N GLU A 68 14.24 12.62 2.46
CA GLU A 68 12.78 12.80 2.41
C GLU A 68 12.07 11.60 1.74
N VAL A 69 12.67 11.03 0.69
CA VAL A 69 12.14 9.84 0.00
C VAL A 69 12.32 8.56 0.80
N ASN A 70 13.45 8.40 1.49
CA ASN A 70 13.73 7.28 2.38
C ASN A 70 12.72 7.27 3.55
N ASP A 71 12.53 8.42 4.22
CA ASP A 71 11.61 8.59 5.34
C ASP A 71 10.16 8.26 4.92
N TYR A 72 9.71 8.81 3.78
CA TYR A 72 8.39 8.48 3.21
C TYR A 72 8.22 6.97 3.02
N VAL A 73 9.21 6.29 2.45
CA VAL A 73 9.14 4.84 2.21
C VAL A 73 9.14 4.05 3.53
N ASP A 74 9.89 4.47 4.54
CA ASP A 74 9.86 3.82 5.86
C ASP A 74 8.50 3.97 6.55
N VAL A 75 7.82 5.12 6.40
CA VAL A 75 6.44 5.28 6.87
C VAL A 75 5.49 4.35 6.12
N VAL A 76 5.58 4.27 4.78
CA VAL A 76 4.75 3.34 3.98
C VAL A 76 4.98 1.87 4.38
N LEU A 77 6.21 1.47 4.71
CA LEU A 77 6.52 0.11 5.19
C LEU A 77 5.99 -0.13 6.61
N SER A 78 6.05 0.88 7.48
CA SER A 78 5.45 0.85 8.83
C SER A 78 3.93 0.72 8.76
N GLU A 79 3.27 1.49 7.90
CA GLU A 79 1.83 1.42 7.66
C GLU A 79 1.42 0.08 7.06
N LEU A 80 2.16 -0.44 6.06
CA LEU A 80 1.95 -1.80 5.57
C LEU A 80 2.04 -2.82 6.72
N GLY A 81 3.04 -2.69 7.60
CA GLY A 81 3.24 -3.59 8.75
C GLY A 81 2.07 -3.60 9.75
N GLN A 82 1.33 -2.50 9.86
CA GLN A 82 0.12 -2.38 10.69
C GLN A 82 -1.15 -2.86 9.96
N GLN A 83 -1.26 -2.57 8.66
CA GLN A 83 -2.47 -2.82 7.86
C GLN A 83 -2.54 -4.26 7.32
N ILE A 84 -1.39 -4.91 7.08
CA ILE A 84 -1.34 -6.24 6.45
C ILE A 84 -1.73 -7.36 7.42
N GLN A 85 -2.56 -8.30 6.95
CA GLN A 85 -2.90 -9.49 7.72
C GLN A 85 -1.64 -10.31 8.02
N THR A 86 -1.42 -10.66 9.30
CA THR A 86 -0.30 -11.50 9.74
C THR A 86 -0.82 -12.69 10.56
N PRO A 87 -0.58 -13.96 10.15
CA PRO A 87 0.02 -14.36 8.88
C PRO A 87 -0.85 -13.98 7.69
N TYR A 88 -0.21 -13.64 6.59
CA TYR A 88 -0.86 -13.25 5.35
C TYR A 88 -1.47 -14.49 4.68
N ARG A 89 -2.74 -14.40 4.26
CA ARG A 89 -3.48 -15.51 3.65
C ARG A 89 -3.80 -15.20 2.19
N PRO A 90 -3.19 -15.91 1.21
CA PRO A 90 -3.72 -15.97 -0.14
C PRO A 90 -5.19 -16.43 -0.10
N LYS A 91 -6.04 -15.88 -0.95
CA LYS A 91 -7.51 -16.08 -0.86
C LYS A 91 -7.98 -17.51 -1.08
N ASP A 92 -7.23 -18.30 -1.87
CA ASP A 92 -7.72 -19.56 -2.42
C ASP A 92 -6.89 -20.78 -1.98
N SER A 93 -7.55 -21.73 -1.31
CA SER A 93 -7.11 -23.12 -1.25
C SER A 93 -7.34 -23.79 -2.61
N TYR A 94 -6.43 -24.63 -3.08
CA TYR A 94 -6.54 -25.20 -4.43
C TYR A 94 -6.11 -26.67 -4.52
N ASN A 95 -6.55 -27.30 -5.61
CA ASN A 95 -6.26 -28.69 -5.95
C ASN A 95 -5.36 -28.74 -7.19
N LYS A 96 -4.24 -29.45 -7.12
CA LYS A 96 -3.28 -29.58 -8.24
C LYS A 96 -2.53 -30.89 -8.14
N THR A 97 -2.05 -31.42 -9.27
CA THR A 97 -1.02 -32.47 -9.22
C THR A 97 0.31 -31.90 -8.71
N VAL A 98 1.08 -32.71 -8.00
CA VAL A 98 2.42 -32.32 -7.55
C VAL A 98 3.33 -32.16 -8.77
N ALA A 99 4.08 -31.06 -8.87
CA ALA A 99 4.97 -30.83 -10.00
C ALA A 99 5.99 -31.99 -10.17
N GLY A 100 6.11 -32.50 -11.40
CA GLY A 100 6.89 -33.70 -11.72
C GLY A 100 6.27 -35.05 -11.30
N ARG A 101 5.06 -35.05 -10.72
CA ARG A 101 4.36 -36.23 -10.18
C ARG A 101 2.84 -36.18 -10.49
N PRO A 102 2.44 -36.35 -11.77
CA PRO A 102 1.03 -36.30 -12.19
C PRO A 102 0.14 -37.38 -11.54
N GLU A 103 0.73 -38.48 -11.06
CA GLU A 103 0.06 -39.56 -10.33
C GLU A 103 -0.30 -39.20 -8.87
N ILE A 104 0.19 -38.06 -8.38
CA ILE A 104 -0.01 -37.58 -7.01
C ILE A 104 -0.80 -36.28 -7.05
N TRP A 105 -2.03 -36.35 -6.54
CA TRP A 105 -2.91 -35.19 -6.38
C TRP A 105 -2.69 -34.57 -5.00
N ALA A 106 -2.58 -33.24 -4.94
CA ALA A 106 -2.40 -32.48 -3.72
C ALA A 106 -3.52 -31.46 -3.56
N TYR A 107 -4.13 -31.45 -2.37
CA TYR A 107 -4.92 -30.34 -1.87
C TYR A 107 -4.01 -29.42 -1.06
N PHE A 108 -3.92 -28.15 -1.47
CA PHE A 108 -3.22 -27.07 -0.80
C PHE A 108 -4.31 -26.27 -0.05
N GLY A 109 -4.49 -26.58 1.24
CA GLY A 109 -5.57 -26.05 2.06
C GLY A 109 -5.21 -24.71 2.69
N ASP A 110 -4.75 -24.76 3.94
CA ASP A 110 -4.33 -23.57 4.67
C ASP A 110 -2.94 -23.13 4.19
N ILE A 111 -2.87 -22.00 3.51
CA ILE A 111 -1.62 -21.37 3.06
C ILE A 111 -1.40 -20.08 3.86
N PHE A 112 -0.22 -19.96 4.46
CA PHE A 112 0.19 -18.82 5.26
C PHE A 112 1.52 -18.27 4.76
N ILE A 113 1.62 -16.97 4.57
CA ILE A 113 2.87 -16.26 4.28
C ILE A 113 3.20 -15.36 5.48
N THR A 114 4.45 -15.36 5.92
CA THR A 114 4.94 -14.48 6.99
C THR A 114 6.21 -13.76 6.56
N GLY A 115 6.41 -12.55 7.09
CA GLY A 115 7.57 -11.68 6.79
C GLY A 115 7.25 -10.46 5.93
N TYR A 116 6.11 -10.40 5.22
CA TYR A 116 5.69 -9.18 4.50
C TYR A 116 5.50 -7.97 5.43
N ASN A 117 5.04 -8.19 6.66
CA ASN A 117 4.93 -7.16 7.70
C ASN A 117 6.28 -6.74 8.33
N LYS A 118 7.40 -7.23 7.79
CA LYS A 118 8.77 -6.96 8.21
C LYS A 118 9.65 -6.58 7.02
N LEU A 119 9.05 -6.02 5.96
CA LEU A 119 9.79 -5.47 4.84
C LEU A 119 10.48 -4.17 5.27
N GLU A 120 11.76 -4.07 4.95
CA GLU A 120 12.62 -2.92 5.25
C GLU A 120 13.36 -2.48 3.98
N ARG A 121 13.85 -1.23 3.92
CA ARG A 121 14.64 -0.76 2.78
C ARG A 121 16.01 -1.44 2.72
N ASP A 122 16.38 -1.93 1.55
CA ASP A 122 17.71 -2.41 1.22
C ASP A 122 18.53 -1.25 0.62
N GLY A 123 18.93 -0.33 1.50
CA GLY A 123 19.68 0.89 1.17
C GLY A 123 18.80 2.10 0.81
N ASN A 124 19.40 3.07 0.09
CA ASN A 124 18.72 4.30 -0.30
C ASN A 124 17.79 4.09 -1.50
N CYS A 125 16.62 4.72 -1.45
CA CYS A 125 15.72 4.81 -2.58
C CYS A 125 16.24 5.83 -3.62
N ALA A 126 16.01 5.53 -4.90
CA ALA A 126 16.20 6.47 -6.00
C ALA A 126 14.86 7.16 -6.32
N HIS A 127 14.91 8.42 -6.73
CA HIS A 127 13.74 9.14 -7.24
C HIS A 127 14.05 9.82 -8.59
N GLU A 128 13.03 9.94 -9.43
CA GLU A 128 13.08 10.61 -10.73
C GLU A 128 11.90 11.60 -10.81
N GLU A 129 12.18 12.90 -10.91
CA GLU A 129 11.18 13.95 -11.19
C GLU A 129 10.98 14.10 -12.71
N HIS A 130 9.79 13.81 -13.22
CA HIS A 130 9.47 13.88 -14.65
C HIS A 130 9.00 15.29 -15.04
N ALA A 131 9.95 16.13 -15.46
CA ALA A 131 9.74 17.56 -15.72
C ALA A 131 8.58 17.89 -16.70
N LEU A 132 8.26 17.00 -17.63
CA LEU A 132 7.15 17.18 -18.60
C LEU A 132 5.80 16.62 -18.14
N ALA A 133 5.78 15.79 -17.08
CA ALA A 133 4.59 15.09 -16.60
C ALA A 133 4.14 15.52 -15.20
N THR A 134 4.92 16.37 -14.50
CA THR A 134 4.69 16.79 -13.11
C THR A 134 4.48 15.62 -12.15
N GLY A 135 5.14 14.49 -12.45
CA GLY A 135 5.05 13.24 -11.71
C GLY A 135 6.39 12.80 -11.14
N ILE A 136 6.33 12.00 -10.08
CA ILE A 136 7.50 11.41 -9.41
C ILE A 136 7.49 9.89 -9.57
N THR A 137 8.66 9.30 -9.79
CA THR A 137 8.87 7.86 -9.70
C THR A 137 9.89 7.59 -8.60
N ILE A 138 9.50 6.87 -7.56
CA ILE A 138 10.38 6.35 -6.51
C ILE A 138 10.68 4.89 -6.84
N ARG A 139 11.94 4.48 -6.67
CA ARG A 139 12.40 3.09 -6.81
C ARG A 139 13.23 2.69 -5.60
N CYS A 140 12.84 1.63 -4.93
CA CYS A 140 13.53 1.11 -3.74
C CYS A 140 13.80 -0.39 -3.90
N ASN A 141 14.96 -0.84 -3.45
CA ASN A 141 15.11 -2.24 -3.09
C ASN A 141 14.56 -2.41 -1.67
N LEU A 142 13.83 -3.49 -1.44
CA LEU A 142 13.30 -3.89 -0.15
C LEU A 142 13.80 -5.31 0.16
N THR A 143 13.97 -5.61 1.44
CA THR A 143 14.36 -6.92 1.94
C THR A 143 13.57 -7.27 3.20
N THR A 144 13.74 -8.49 3.68
CA THR A 144 13.36 -8.90 5.04
C THR A 144 14.21 -10.10 5.44
N LYS A 145 14.40 -10.33 6.75
CA LYS A 145 15.21 -11.46 7.24
C LYS A 145 14.75 -12.83 6.72
N GLU A 146 13.43 -13.07 6.74
CA GLU A 146 12.83 -14.30 6.18
C GLU A 146 11.46 -14.00 5.57
N LEU A 147 11.18 -14.56 4.40
CA LEU A 147 9.81 -14.85 3.97
C LEU A 147 9.57 -16.36 4.14
N ARG A 148 8.52 -16.72 4.87
CA ARG A 148 8.14 -18.11 5.09
C ARG A 148 6.75 -18.39 4.55
N VAL A 149 6.63 -19.46 3.78
CA VAL A 149 5.36 -20.06 3.35
C VAL A 149 5.14 -21.33 4.16
N ASP A 150 4.04 -21.40 4.89
CA ASP A 150 3.57 -22.63 5.55
C ASP A 150 2.29 -23.10 4.86
N ILE A 151 2.21 -24.40 4.57
CA ILE A 151 1.12 -25.04 3.84
C ILE A 151 0.65 -26.25 4.63
N THR A 152 -0.63 -26.30 4.99
CA THR A 152 -1.29 -27.54 5.44
C THR A 152 -2.21 -28.06 4.34
N GLY A 153 -2.13 -29.36 4.06
CA GLY A 153 -2.85 -29.96 2.96
C GLY A 153 -2.94 -31.48 3.03
N THR A 154 -3.43 -32.09 1.96
CA THR A 154 -3.61 -33.54 1.87
C THR A 154 -3.10 -34.04 0.53
N LEU A 155 -2.23 -35.06 0.56
CA LEU A 155 -1.82 -35.80 -0.63
C LEU A 155 -2.73 -37.01 -0.84
N LYS A 156 -3.16 -37.23 -2.08
CA LYS A 156 -3.90 -38.40 -2.53
C LYS A 156 -3.15 -39.04 -3.70
N HIS A 157 -2.84 -40.32 -3.56
CA HIS A 157 -2.35 -41.16 -4.66
C HIS A 157 -3.50 -42.03 -5.16
N SER A 158 -3.42 -42.52 -6.39
CA SER A 158 -4.33 -43.53 -6.94
C SER A 158 -4.34 -44.88 -6.18
N THR A 159 -3.32 -45.16 -5.36
CA THR A 159 -3.03 -46.50 -4.80
C THR A 159 -2.93 -46.52 -3.28
N TYR A 160 -2.82 -45.36 -2.64
CA TYR A 160 -2.60 -45.23 -1.20
C TYR A 160 -3.65 -44.31 -0.58
N PRO A 161 -4.06 -44.55 0.68
CA PRO A 161 -5.01 -43.68 1.37
C PRO A 161 -4.48 -42.24 1.45
N PRO A 162 -5.36 -41.21 1.46
CA PRO A 162 -4.95 -39.83 1.60
C PRO A 162 -4.12 -39.58 2.86
N ARG A 163 -3.11 -38.72 2.76
CA ARG A 163 -2.20 -38.38 3.86
C ARG A 163 -2.17 -36.88 4.10
N ASN A 164 -2.36 -36.46 5.35
CA ASN A 164 -2.20 -35.07 5.73
C ASN A 164 -0.71 -34.70 5.77
N VAL A 165 -0.35 -33.65 5.04
CA VAL A 165 1.02 -33.18 4.85
C VAL A 165 1.10 -31.72 5.25
N ARG A 166 2.23 -31.36 5.89
CA ARG A 166 2.60 -29.96 6.08
C ARG A 166 3.90 -29.69 5.35
N ALA A 167 3.89 -28.68 4.49
CA ALA A 167 5.09 -28.15 3.84
C ALA A 167 5.40 -26.78 4.43
N SER A 168 6.68 -26.47 4.54
CA SER A 168 7.19 -25.17 4.97
C SER A 168 8.36 -24.81 4.05
N GLY A 169 8.41 -23.57 3.61
CA GLY A 169 9.47 -23.04 2.76
C GLY A 169 9.96 -21.71 3.27
N VAL A 170 11.28 -21.57 3.45
CA VAL A 170 11.90 -20.35 3.95
C VAL A 170 12.82 -19.75 2.88
N PHE A 171 12.52 -18.53 2.47
CA PHE A 171 13.41 -17.67 1.69
C PHE A 171 14.17 -16.78 2.68
N LEU A 172 15.49 -16.90 2.73
CA LEU A 172 16.36 -16.03 3.55
C LEU A 172 16.77 -14.80 2.73
N ASN A 173 16.67 -13.62 3.33
CA ASN A 173 17.00 -12.33 2.71
C ASN A 173 16.45 -12.15 1.26
N PRO A 174 15.15 -12.40 0.99
CA PRO A 174 14.60 -12.21 -0.35
C PRO A 174 14.52 -10.72 -0.70
N HIS A 175 15.00 -10.37 -1.90
CA HIS A 175 14.95 -8.98 -2.39
C HIS A 175 13.69 -8.73 -3.23
N LEU A 176 13.03 -7.61 -2.97
CA LEU A 176 11.92 -7.09 -3.76
C LEU A 176 12.31 -5.72 -4.33
N GLN A 177 11.99 -5.45 -5.58
CA GLN A 177 12.14 -4.11 -6.16
C GLN A 177 10.78 -3.43 -6.18
N MET A 178 10.60 -2.40 -5.37
CA MET A 178 9.41 -1.55 -5.36
C MET A 178 9.59 -0.37 -6.30
N LYS A 179 8.55 -0.08 -7.07
CA LYS A 179 8.40 1.20 -7.78
C LYS A 179 7.05 1.81 -7.41
N ILE A 180 7.09 3.03 -6.89
CA ILE A 180 5.93 3.90 -6.70
C ILE A 180 5.97 4.95 -7.82
N ALA A 181 4.88 5.14 -8.54
CA ALA A 181 4.75 6.17 -9.57
C ALA A 181 3.49 6.99 -9.35
N VAL A 182 3.65 8.31 -9.35
CA VAL A 182 2.57 9.26 -9.07
C VAL A 182 2.57 10.32 -10.18
N GLU A 183 1.42 10.55 -10.78
CA GLU A 183 1.18 11.58 -11.80
C GLU A 183 -0.08 12.37 -11.39
N PRO A 184 -0.21 13.69 -11.64
CA PRO A 184 -1.30 14.49 -11.07
C PRO A 184 -2.70 14.12 -11.57
N TRP A 185 -2.77 13.35 -12.67
CA TRP A 185 -3.99 13.04 -13.41
C TRP A 185 -4.31 11.54 -13.41
N LYS A 186 -3.58 10.75 -12.61
CA LYS A 186 -3.77 9.30 -12.45
C LYS A 186 -3.70 8.95 -10.98
N GLU A 187 -4.32 7.84 -10.60
CA GLU A 187 -4.07 7.24 -9.30
C GLU A 187 -2.60 6.82 -9.17
N MET A 188 -2.08 6.85 -7.95
CA MET A 188 -0.77 6.30 -7.65
C MET A 188 -0.69 4.83 -8.07
N ASN A 189 0.42 4.43 -8.66
CA ASN A 189 0.68 3.06 -9.04
C ASN A 189 1.87 2.51 -8.25
N VAL A 190 1.66 1.42 -7.52
CA VAL A 190 2.71 0.68 -6.81
C VAL A 190 2.90 -0.66 -7.50
N THR A 191 4.15 -0.99 -7.81
CA THR A 191 4.53 -2.27 -8.43
C THR A 191 5.70 -2.90 -7.68
N LEU A 192 5.69 -4.23 -7.55
CA LEU A 192 6.65 -5.04 -6.82
C LEU A 192 7.21 -6.13 -7.74
N ARG A 193 8.54 -6.21 -7.83
CA ARG A 193 9.23 -7.29 -8.56
C ARG A 193 10.06 -8.12 -7.59
N LEU A 194 9.58 -9.31 -7.25
CA LEU A 194 10.31 -10.24 -6.39
C LEU A 194 11.48 -10.91 -7.14
N ARG A 195 12.65 -10.94 -6.49
CA ARG A 195 13.79 -11.76 -6.87
C ARG A 195 13.97 -12.84 -5.82
N LEU A 196 13.27 -13.96 -6.02
CA LEU A 196 13.30 -15.09 -5.09
C LEU A 196 14.56 -15.92 -5.27
N THR A 197 15.22 -16.19 -4.15
CA THR A 197 16.24 -17.25 -4.01
C THR A 197 15.57 -18.64 -3.97
N VAL A 198 16.36 -19.70 -3.99
CA VAL A 198 15.82 -21.07 -3.80
C VAL A 198 15.44 -21.24 -2.32
N PRO A 199 14.17 -21.55 -1.99
CA PRO A 199 13.77 -21.67 -0.59
C PRO A 199 14.29 -22.96 0.03
N GLN A 200 14.58 -22.92 1.33
CA GLN A 200 14.80 -24.11 2.14
C GLN A 200 13.44 -24.75 2.43
N VAL A 201 13.22 -25.98 1.94
CA VAL A 201 11.91 -26.64 2.02
C VAL A 201 11.95 -27.85 2.94
N LYS A 202 11.05 -27.87 3.92
CA LYS A 202 10.80 -28.99 4.81
C LYS A 202 9.37 -29.45 4.65
N VAL A 203 9.18 -30.72 4.31
CA VAL A 203 7.87 -31.35 4.19
C VAL A 203 7.79 -32.55 5.13
N VAL A 204 6.82 -32.53 6.05
CA VAL A 204 6.62 -33.55 7.09
C VAL A 204 5.42 -34.45 6.76
N ASN A 205 5.33 -35.60 7.45
CA ASN A 205 4.29 -36.63 7.27
C ASN A 205 4.27 -37.34 5.89
N LEU A 206 5.31 -37.14 5.08
CA LEU A 206 5.53 -37.91 3.84
C LEU A 206 6.17 -39.28 4.09
N GLY A 207 7.05 -39.39 5.08
CA GLY A 207 7.96 -40.52 5.26
C GLY A 207 9.35 -40.24 4.69
N GLU A 208 10.35 -41.00 5.11
CA GLU A 208 11.76 -40.77 4.76
C GLU A 208 12.19 -41.43 3.45
N GLU A 209 11.33 -42.26 2.85
CA GLU A 209 11.64 -43.02 1.64
C GLU A 209 12.08 -42.13 0.47
N PHE A 210 13.13 -42.54 -0.25
CA PHE A 210 13.72 -41.79 -1.37
C PHE A 210 12.71 -41.43 -2.46
N LYS A 211 11.69 -42.26 -2.69
CA LYS A 211 10.61 -42.03 -3.66
C LYS A 211 9.89 -40.68 -3.43
N PHE A 212 9.86 -40.19 -2.19
CA PHE A 212 9.23 -38.92 -1.82
C PHE A 212 10.10 -37.67 -2.03
N ASN A 213 11.37 -37.80 -2.41
CA ASN A 213 12.24 -36.63 -2.70
C ASN A 213 11.71 -35.79 -3.87
N SER A 214 11.16 -36.44 -4.89
CA SER A 214 10.42 -35.80 -5.97
C SER A 214 9.24 -34.93 -5.50
N ILE A 215 8.53 -35.35 -4.45
CA ILE A 215 7.40 -34.58 -3.88
C ILE A 215 7.92 -33.36 -3.14
N ARG A 216 9.07 -33.48 -2.44
CA ARG A 216 9.74 -32.33 -1.80
C ARG A 216 10.14 -31.26 -2.84
N LEU A 217 10.63 -31.68 -4.01
CA LEU A 217 10.91 -30.79 -5.14
C LEU A 217 9.62 -30.15 -5.68
N GLY A 218 8.55 -30.93 -5.85
CA GLY A 218 7.26 -30.39 -6.27
C GLY A 218 6.71 -29.32 -5.32
N TYR A 219 6.75 -29.56 -4.00
CA TYR A 219 6.37 -28.55 -3.00
C TYR A 219 7.24 -27.30 -3.05
N ARG A 220 8.53 -27.40 -3.35
CA ARG A 220 9.42 -26.23 -3.52
C ARG A 220 8.95 -25.34 -4.66
N ASP A 221 8.57 -25.94 -5.78
CA ASP A 221 8.15 -25.19 -6.96
C ASP A 221 6.75 -24.55 -6.72
N GLU A 222 5.85 -25.22 -5.98
CA GLU A 222 4.58 -24.61 -5.54
C GLU A 222 4.78 -23.48 -4.52
N ILE A 223 5.71 -23.60 -3.56
CA ILE A 223 6.06 -22.53 -2.60
C ILE A 223 6.54 -21.27 -3.34
N ILE A 224 7.34 -21.42 -4.40
CA ILE A 224 7.76 -20.32 -5.28
C ILE A 224 6.55 -19.75 -6.04
N SER A 225 5.63 -20.60 -6.50
CA SER A 225 4.41 -20.18 -7.18
C SER A 225 3.50 -19.35 -6.26
N ILE A 226 3.30 -19.79 -5.01
CA ILE A 226 2.45 -19.13 -4.01
C ILE A 226 2.90 -17.69 -3.76
N ILE A 227 4.20 -17.47 -3.50
CA ILE A 227 4.74 -16.10 -3.32
C ILE A 227 4.53 -15.25 -4.57
N LYS A 228 4.75 -15.82 -5.76
CA LYS A 228 4.54 -15.08 -7.03
C LYS A 228 3.08 -14.70 -7.21
N SER A 229 2.13 -15.59 -6.93
CA SER A 229 0.70 -15.30 -7.03
C SER A 229 0.16 -14.35 -5.96
N SER A 230 0.80 -14.24 -4.79
CA SER A 230 0.43 -13.25 -3.77
C SER A 230 0.98 -11.84 -4.04
N THR A 231 1.95 -11.68 -4.94
CA THR A 231 2.52 -10.36 -5.30
C THR A 231 1.46 -9.29 -5.62
N PRO A 232 0.45 -9.54 -6.48
CA PRO A 232 -0.48 -8.48 -6.89
C PRO A 232 -1.44 -8.04 -5.78
N ASP A 233 -1.75 -8.93 -4.83
CA ASP A 233 -2.51 -8.55 -3.64
C ASP A 233 -1.61 -7.75 -2.67
N LEU A 234 -0.31 -8.10 -2.54
CA LEU A 234 0.67 -7.31 -1.77
C LEU A 234 0.94 -5.93 -2.40
N GLU A 235 0.92 -5.80 -3.73
CA GLU A 235 0.97 -4.52 -4.44
C GLU A 235 -0.21 -3.62 -4.06
N GLN A 236 -1.42 -4.20 -3.93
CA GLN A 236 -2.61 -3.46 -3.49
C GLN A 236 -2.52 -3.01 -2.03
N ASP A 237 -2.00 -3.87 -1.13
CA ASP A 237 -1.83 -3.50 0.28
C ASP A 237 -0.73 -2.44 0.45
N MET A 238 0.38 -2.54 -0.29
CA MET A 238 1.41 -1.50 -0.35
C MET A 238 0.87 -0.20 -0.96
N LYS A 239 -0.02 -0.25 -1.96
CA LYS A 239 -0.70 0.93 -2.50
C LYS A 239 -1.56 1.62 -1.43
N LYS A 240 -2.34 0.89 -0.63
CA LYS A 240 -3.15 1.47 0.45
C LYS A 240 -2.29 2.17 1.50
N ALA A 241 -1.20 1.55 1.91
CA ALA A 241 -0.22 2.12 2.84
C ALA A 241 0.53 3.33 2.25
N ALA A 242 0.69 3.41 0.93
CA ALA A 242 1.21 4.58 0.26
C ALA A 242 0.16 5.71 0.12
N ASP A 243 -1.10 5.37 -0.17
CA ASP A 243 -2.22 6.29 -0.34
C ASP A 243 -2.62 6.99 0.98
N SER A 244 -2.28 6.44 2.15
CA SER A 244 -2.49 7.10 3.44
C SER A 244 -1.52 8.25 3.71
N GLU A 245 -0.38 8.30 3.00
CA GLU A 245 0.73 9.19 3.29
C GLU A 245 0.91 10.33 2.29
N ILE A 246 1.38 11.48 2.79
CA ILE A 246 1.70 12.63 1.94
C ILE A 246 3.07 12.40 1.30
N ILE A 247 3.07 12.17 -0.01
CA ILE A 247 4.30 12.08 -0.82
C ILE A 247 5.10 13.39 -0.67
N PRO A 248 6.41 13.33 -0.41
CA PRO A 248 7.28 14.50 -0.31
C PRO A 248 7.51 15.11 -1.70
N TYR A 249 6.53 15.83 -2.22
CA TYR A 249 6.61 16.51 -3.51
C TYR A 249 6.26 18.00 -3.36
N LYS A 250 7.28 18.84 -3.52
CA LYS A 250 7.14 20.31 -3.50
C LYS A 250 6.79 20.76 -4.91
N ARG A 251 5.51 21.11 -5.15
CA ARG A 251 5.10 21.74 -6.42
C ARG A 251 5.90 23.03 -6.64
N LYS A 252 6.50 23.14 -7.82
CA LYS A 252 7.14 24.36 -8.34
C LYS A 252 6.09 25.28 -8.95
#